data_AF-A0A831XWA3-F1
#
_entry.id   AF-A0A831XWA3-F1
#
_cell.length_a   1.000
_cell.length_b   1.000
_cell.length_c   1.000
_cell.angle_alpha   90.00
_cell.angle_beta   90.00
_cell.angle_gamma   90.00
#
_symmetry.space_group_name_H-M   'P 1'
#
loop_
_entity.id
_entity.type
_entity.pdbx_description
1 polymer ?
#
loop_
_entity_poly.entity_id
_entity_poly.type
_entity_poly.pdbx_seq_one_letter_code
_entity_poly.pdbx_strand_id
1 'polypeptide(L)' 'MDAFVQEAGFGGILDKIRANERLSLDDGKKLYGSNNILALGYMANLVRERLNGNKAYFIYNQHINYSNICT' A
#
# COMPACT_ATOMS: atom_id res chain seq x y z
N MET A 1 6.46 -1.40 15.80
CA MET A 1 5.29 -0.96 15.01
C MET A 1 4.15 -1.96 15.02
N ASP A 2 4.43 -3.26 15.15
CA ASP A 2 3.39 -4.30 15.23
C ASP A 2 2.29 -4.03 16.25
N ALA A 3 2.63 -3.61 17.48
CA ALA A 3 1.64 -3.25 18.49
C ALA A 3 0.65 -2.18 17.99
N PHE A 4 1.15 -1.16 17.28
CA PHE A 4 0.32 -0.11 16.68
C PHE A 4 -0.59 -0.65 15.56
N VAL A 5 -0.11 -1.64 14.78
CA VAL A 5 -0.93 -2.31 13.77
C VAL A 5 -2.02 -3.16 14.41
N GLN A 6 -1.73 -3.79 15.55
CA GLN A 6 -2.71 -4.54 16.33
C GLN A 6 -3.79 -3.62 16.91
N GLU A 7 -3.40 -2.50 17.51
CA GLU A 7 -4.31 -1.46 18.02
C GLU A 7 -5.19 -0.88 16.91
N ALA A 8 -4.62 -0.70 15.70
CA ALA A 8 -5.38 -0.30 14.52
C ALA A 8 -6.33 -1.38 13.97
N GLY A 9 -6.37 -2.57 14.59
CA GLY A 9 -7.23 -3.68 14.23
C GLY A 9 -6.78 -4.44 12.99
N PHE A 10 -5.52 -4.33 12.58
CA PHE A 10 -4.99 -4.89 11.34
C PHE A 10 -4.13 -6.14 11.53
N GLY A 11 -4.12 -6.75 12.72
CA GLY A 11 -3.30 -7.92 13.03
C GLY A 11 -3.39 -9.06 12.01
N GLY A 12 -4.62 -9.52 11.71
CA GLY A 12 -4.80 -10.59 10.73
C GLY A 12 -4.40 -10.21 9.30
N ILE A 13 -4.42 -8.91 8.94
CA ILE A 13 -3.94 -8.43 7.65
C ILE A 13 -2.40 -8.42 7.63
N LEU A 14 -1.78 -8.02 8.74
CA LEU A 14 -0.31 -8.07 8.90
C LEU A 14 0.22 -9.50 8.77
N ASP A 15 -0.48 -10.48 9.34
CA ASP A 15 -0.10 -11.89 9.25
C ASP A 15 -0.14 -12.39 7.80
N LYS A 16 -1.19 -12.07 7.04
CA LYS A 16 -1.27 -12.36 5.59
C LYS A 16 -0.13 -11.71 4.82
N ILE A 17 0.16 -10.43 5.10
CA ILE A 17 1.28 -9.71 4.47
C ILE A 17 2.61 -10.41 4.73
N ARG A 18 2.85 -10.87 5.96
CA ARG A 18 4.06 -11.62 6.36
C ARG A 18 4.15 -12.97 5.67
N ALA A 19 3.04 -13.68 5.55
CA ALA A 19 2.93 -14.95 4.84
C ALA A 19 2.98 -14.81 3.31
N ASN A 20 3.06 -13.57 2.79
CA ASN A 20 3.00 -13.27 1.35
C ASN A 20 1.70 -13.76 0.69
N GLU A 21 0.61 -13.71 1.44
CA GLU A 21 -0.71 -14.10 1.01
C GLU A 21 -1.47 -12.92 0.40
N ARG A 22 -2.34 -13.24 -0.57
CA ARG A 22 -3.19 -12.24 -1.21
C ARG A 22 -4.28 -11.77 -0.25
N LEU A 23 -4.44 -10.46 -0.12
CA LEU A 23 -5.53 -9.86 0.64
C LEU A 23 -6.88 -10.06 -0.07
N SER A 24 -7.94 -10.26 0.71
CA SER A 24 -9.31 -10.39 0.21
C SER A 24 -9.93 -9.02 -0.09
N LEU A 25 -11.11 -9.04 -0.71
CA LEU A 25 -11.91 -7.82 -0.91
C LEU A 25 -12.27 -7.15 0.42
N ASP A 26 -12.62 -7.94 1.44
CA ASP A 26 -13.02 -7.39 2.74
C ASP A 26 -11.84 -6.84 3.54
N ASP A 27 -10.65 -7.44 3.41
CA ASP A 27 -9.41 -6.84 3.91
C ASP A 27 -9.22 -5.46 3.27
N GLY A 28 -9.41 -5.36 1.94
CA GLY A 28 -9.32 -4.11 1.20
C GLY A 28 -10.31 -3.05 1.69
N LYS A 29 -11.59 -3.41 1.87
CA LYS A 29 -12.61 -2.49 2.43
C LYS A 29 -12.21 -2.00 3.82
N LYS A 30 -11.70 -2.88 4.68
CA LYS A 30 -11.26 -2.55 6.04
C LYS A 30 -10.08 -1.58 6.04
N LEU A 31 -9.12 -1.77 5.14
CA LEU A 31 -7.99 -0.85 4.98
C LEU A 31 -8.45 0.51 4.45
N TYR A 32 -9.33 0.52 3.44
CA TYR A 32 -9.82 1.74 2.80
C TYR A 32 -10.64 2.62 3.77
N GLY A 33 -11.41 2.01 4.67
CA GLY A 33 -12.21 2.72 5.67
C GLY A 33 -11.44 3.23 6.90
N SER A 34 -10.11 3.06 6.96
CA SER A 34 -9.32 3.40 8.14
C SER A 34 -8.60 4.74 8.02
N ASN A 35 -8.58 5.47 9.13
CA ASN A 35 -7.79 6.71 9.27
C ASN A 35 -6.42 6.48 9.89
N ASN A 36 -6.05 5.23 10.22
CA ASN A 36 -4.77 4.90 10.85
C ASN A 36 -3.63 4.85 9.82
N ILE A 37 -3.30 6.00 9.23
CA ILE A 37 -2.36 6.10 8.10
C ILE A 37 -0.96 5.59 8.42
N LEU A 38 -0.51 5.69 9.67
CA LEU A 38 0.79 5.16 10.09
C LEU A 38 0.83 3.64 10.09
N ALA A 39 -0.27 2.97 10.48
CA ALA A 39 -0.36 1.52 10.47
C ALA A 39 -0.44 1.02 9.03
N LEU A 40 -1.22 1.71 8.18
CA LEU A 40 -1.30 1.44 6.74
C LEU A 40 0.07 1.59 6.07
N GLY A 41 0.75 2.71 6.33
CA GLY A 41 2.06 3.02 5.77
C GLY A 41 3.12 2.00 6.17
N TYR A 42 3.14 1.58 7.44
CA TYR A 42 4.06 0.54 7.90
C TYR A 42 3.83 -0.79 7.18
N MET A 43 2.57 -1.26 7.12
CA MET A 43 2.23 -2.51 6.42
C MET A 43 2.59 -2.46 4.92
N ALA A 44 2.30 -1.34 4.26
CA ALA A 44 2.68 -1.11 2.87
C ALA A 44 4.21 -1.10 2.68
N ASN A 45 4.94 -0.47 3.61
CA ASN A 45 6.40 -0.40 3.56
C ASN A 45 7.04 -1.79 3.64
N LEU A 46 6.52 -2.70 4.47
CA LEU A 46 7.01 -4.08 4.53
C LEU A 46 6.99 -4.77 3.15
N VAL A 47 5.92 -4.57 2.38
CA VAL A 47 5.79 -5.14 1.03
C VAL A 47 6.70 -4.39 0.05
N ARG A 48 6.75 -3.05 0.13
CA ARG A 48 7.61 -2.22 -0.72
C ARG A 48 9.09 -2.57 -0.57
N GLU A 49 9.58 -2.74 0.65
CA GLU A 49 10.97 -3.12 0.95
C GLU A 49 11.27 -4.56 0.53
N ARG A 50 10.32 -5.50 0.71
CA ARG A 50 10.47 -6.88 0.20
C ARG A 50 10.69 -6.92 -1.31
N LEU A 51 9.94 -6.11 -2.05
CA LEU A 51 9.99 -6.10 -3.53
C LEU A 51 11.13 -5.23 -4.09
N ASN A 52 11.46 -4.12 -3.43
CA ASN A 52 12.33 -3.09 -4.01
C ASN A 52 13.59 -2.79 -3.18
N GLY A 53 13.73 -3.37 -1.99
CA GLY A 53 14.70 -2.92 -0.99
C GLY A 53 14.57 -1.42 -0.73
N ASN A 54 15.71 -0.74 -0.58
CA ASN A 54 15.77 0.71 -0.45
C ASN A 54 15.97 1.46 -1.80
N LYS A 55 15.60 0.84 -2.93
CA LYS A 55 15.69 1.50 -4.24
C LYS A 55 14.47 2.38 -4.49
N ALA A 56 14.68 3.54 -5.08
CA ALA A 56 13.62 4.39 -5.63
C ALA A 56 13.93 4.61 -7.11
N TYR A 57 12.97 4.29 -7.97
CA TYR A 57 13.10 4.46 -9.41
C TYR A 57 12.42 5.76 -9.83
N PHE A 58 12.97 6.43 -10.83
CA PHE A 58 12.40 7.64 -11.41
C PHE A 58 12.41 7.53 -12.94
N ILE A 59 11.52 8.26 -13.60
CA ILE A 59 11.41 8.30 -15.05
C ILE A 59 11.49 9.75 -15.50
N TYR A 60 12.27 10.00 -16.56
CA TYR A 60 12.18 11.25 -17.32
C TYR A 60 11.15 11.07 -18.42
N ASN A 61 10.02 11.76 -18.32
CA ASN A 61 8.93 11.70 -19.30
C ASN A 61 8.74 13.06 -19.98
N GLN A 62 8.69 13.06 -21.31
CA GLN A 62 8.20 14.17 -22.11
C GLN A 62 6.88 13.75 -22.77
N HIS A 63 5.80 14.51 -22.53
CA HIS A 63 4.49 14.25 -23.12
C HIS A 63 4.05 15.46 -23.95
N ILE A 64 3.61 15.22 -25.18
CA ILE A 64 2.92 16.21 -26.02
C ILE A 64 1.46 15.76 -26.16
N ASN A 65 0.55 16.52 -25.57
CA ASN A 65 -0.89 16.31 -25.73
C ASN A 65 -1.40 17.24 -26.83
N TYR A 66 -1.47 16.73 -28.07
CA TYR A 66 -1.79 17.52 -29.26
C TYR A 66 -3.21 18.13 -29.27
N SER A 67 -4.13 17.58 -28.48
CA SER A 67 -5.47 18.11 -28.27
C SER A 67 -5.93 17.77 -26.86
N ASN A 68 -6.74 18.65 -26.28
CA ASN A 68 -7.46 18.44 -25.02
C ASN A 68 -8.99 18.41 -25.23
N ILE A 69 -9.45 18.32 -26.49
CA ILE A 69 -10.87 18.23 -26.84
C ILE A 69 -11.31 16.76 -26.77
N CYS A 70 -12.38 16.50 -26.03
CA CYS A 70 -13.13 15.24 -26.04
C CYS A 70 -14.60 15.59 -26.31
N THR A 71 -15.21 14.96 -27.32
CA THR A 71 -16.64 15.14 -27.69
C THR A 71 -17.50 13.99 -27.20
#